data_AF-A0A925EBV0-F1
#
_entry.id   AF-A0A925EBV0-F1
#
_cell.length_a   1.000
_cell.length_b   1.000
_cell.length_c   1.000
_cell.angle_alpha   90.00
_cell.angle_beta   90.00
_cell.angle_gamma   90.00
#
_symmetry.space_group_name_H-M   'P 1'
#
loop_
_entity.id
_entity.type
_entity.pdbx_description
1 polymer ?
#
loop_
_entity_poly.entity_id
_entity_poly.type
_entity_poly.pdbx_seq_one_letter_code
_entity_poly.pdbx_strand_id
1 'polypeptide(L)'
;MSNYQSHEFLFQRIKELLPPHISVVDSVAEILHISSDSAYRRIRGETPIVLDEARELCNYFKLSLDNILNVQSGATLFQNIRVNTQDYNYEQYLKDLLKQIQFIGRFIHKEIIYRTKDMPLFHNFYFKPLIAFRYFFWMNTILQHPDFRKREFTMDCVSPEIISLSQELSRAYNNVPSTEIWNTECVNAAISQIEFYKDSGYFSSVADIKMVYESLEETFIHLKNQVEYGGKFMPEENPEMKKNNFTFFYNRVVLGDNTILFV
;
A
#
# COMPACT_ATOMS: atom_id res chain seq x y z
N MET A 1 8.91 -23.53 -34.59
CA MET A 1 9.28 -22.94 -33.28
C MET A 1 7.97 -22.83 -32.49
N SER A 2 7.88 -23.53 -31.36
CA SER A 2 6.62 -23.98 -30.73
C SER A 2 5.73 -22.82 -30.24
N ASN A 3 4.42 -22.93 -30.52
CA ASN A 3 3.37 -21.93 -30.35
C ASN A 3 2.73 -21.92 -28.93
N TYR A 4 3.41 -22.40 -27.89
CA TYR A 4 2.79 -22.72 -26.59
C TYR A 4 3.39 -22.02 -25.35
N GLN A 5 3.96 -20.82 -25.50
CA GLN A 5 4.55 -20.07 -24.37
C GLN A 5 3.58 -19.87 -23.19
N SER A 6 2.33 -19.50 -23.44
CA SER A 6 1.34 -19.28 -22.36
C SER A 6 0.95 -20.55 -21.63
N HIS A 7 0.96 -21.69 -22.32
CA HIS A 7 0.63 -22.99 -21.74
C HIS A 7 1.73 -23.45 -20.76
N GLU A 8 3.00 -23.42 -21.21
CA GLU A 8 4.14 -23.74 -20.34
C GLU A 8 4.21 -22.78 -19.15
N PHE A 9 3.96 -21.48 -19.39
CA PHE A 9 3.96 -20.47 -18.34
C PHE A 9 2.87 -20.71 -17.27
N LEU A 10 1.66 -21.12 -17.67
CA LEU A 10 0.58 -21.48 -16.75
C LEU A 10 1.02 -22.59 -15.79
N PHE A 11 1.50 -23.72 -16.31
CA PHE A 11 1.86 -24.86 -15.47
C PHE A 11 3.13 -24.61 -14.65
N GLN A 12 4.06 -23.79 -15.15
CA GLN A 12 5.20 -23.33 -14.36
C GLN A 12 4.74 -22.50 -13.15
N ARG A 13 3.77 -21.60 -13.32
CA ARG A 13 3.22 -20.84 -12.19
C ARG A 13 2.45 -21.69 -11.20
N ILE A 14 1.66 -22.67 -11.68
CA ILE A 14 0.98 -23.62 -10.80
C ILE A 14 2.01 -24.38 -9.94
N LYS A 15 3.10 -24.85 -10.54
CA LYS A 15 4.17 -25.56 -9.83
C LYS A 15 4.84 -24.71 -8.75
N GLU A 16 5.04 -23.42 -9.00
CA GLU A 16 5.66 -22.50 -8.03
C GLU A 16 4.75 -22.14 -6.85
N LEU A 17 3.42 -22.21 -7.04
CA LEU A 17 2.43 -21.96 -5.99
C LEU A 17 2.17 -23.19 -5.11
N LEU A 18 2.48 -24.39 -5.60
CA LEU A 18 2.29 -25.63 -4.86
C LEU A 18 3.42 -25.86 -3.85
N PRO A 19 3.11 -26.41 -2.65
CA PRO A 19 4.13 -26.92 -1.74
C PRO A 19 5.02 -27.97 -2.43
N PRO A 20 6.32 -28.06 -2.08
CA PRO A 20 7.26 -28.94 -2.79
C PRO A 20 6.90 -30.43 -2.81
N HIS A 21 6.05 -30.88 -1.87
CA HIS A 21 5.63 -32.27 -1.73
C HIS A 21 4.34 -32.60 -2.49
N ILE A 22 3.67 -31.61 -3.08
CA ILE A 22 2.42 -31.81 -3.82
C ILE A 22 2.72 -31.95 -5.31
N SER A 23 2.18 -33.01 -5.92
CA SER A 23 2.28 -33.27 -7.35
C SER A 23 1.41 -32.30 -8.14
N VAL A 24 2.02 -31.65 -9.15
CA VAL A 24 1.28 -30.81 -10.11
C VAL A 24 0.23 -31.64 -10.84
N VAL A 25 0.57 -32.89 -11.18
CA VAL A 25 -0.32 -33.80 -11.94
C VAL A 25 -1.55 -34.13 -11.12
N ASP A 26 -1.38 -34.48 -9.84
CA ASP A 26 -2.49 -34.86 -8.97
C ASP A 26 -3.39 -33.66 -8.68
N SER A 27 -2.78 -32.49 -8.46
CA SER A 27 -3.54 -31.24 -8.27
C SER A 27 -4.38 -30.88 -9.49
N VAL A 28 -3.80 -30.95 -10.69
CA VAL A 28 -4.51 -30.63 -11.95
C VAL A 28 -5.60 -31.67 -12.23
N ALA A 29 -5.33 -32.95 -11.99
CA ALA A 29 -6.29 -34.03 -12.16
C ALA A 29 -7.51 -33.85 -11.23
N GLU A 30 -7.25 -33.51 -9.96
CA GLU A 30 -8.29 -33.26 -8.97
C GLU A 30 -9.15 -32.05 -9.34
N ILE A 31 -8.53 -30.91 -9.66
CA ILE A 31 -9.23 -29.65 -9.96
C ILE A 31 -10.09 -29.76 -11.22
N LEU A 32 -9.54 -30.38 -12.28
CA LEU A 32 -10.25 -30.52 -13.57
C LEU A 32 -11.16 -31.75 -13.62
N HIS A 33 -11.19 -32.56 -12.55
CA HIS A 33 -11.94 -33.82 -12.50
C HIS A 33 -11.61 -34.78 -13.66
N ILE A 34 -10.32 -34.92 -13.97
CA ILE A 34 -9.80 -35.79 -15.03
C ILE A 34 -8.85 -36.85 -14.46
N SER A 35 -8.52 -37.87 -15.26
CA SER A 35 -7.50 -38.86 -14.87
C SER A 35 -6.09 -38.23 -14.81
N SER A 36 -5.20 -38.80 -14.00
CA SER A 36 -3.80 -38.36 -13.93
C SER A 36 -3.09 -38.41 -15.28
N ASP A 37 -3.39 -39.40 -16.14
CA ASP A 37 -2.88 -39.47 -17.51
C ASP A 37 -3.34 -38.28 -18.36
N SER A 38 -4.63 -37.93 -18.28
CA SER A 38 -5.22 -36.79 -18.99
C SER A 38 -4.64 -35.46 -18.51
N ALA A 39 -4.38 -35.32 -17.21
CA ALA A 39 -3.68 -34.16 -16.63
C ALA A 39 -2.22 -34.10 -17.11
N TYR A 40 -1.53 -35.24 -17.13
CA TYR A 40 -0.13 -35.32 -17.56
C TYR A 40 0.06 -34.89 -19.01
N ARG A 41 -0.83 -35.34 -19.90
CA ARG A 41 -0.84 -34.96 -21.32
C ARG A 41 -1.11 -33.47 -21.53
N ARG A 42 -1.98 -32.86 -20.70
CA ARG A 42 -2.16 -31.40 -20.68
C ARG A 42 -0.87 -30.72 -20.25
N ILE A 43 -0.31 -31.06 -19.09
CA ILE A 43 0.92 -30.42 -18.56
C ILE A 43 2.09 -30.45 -19.56
N ARG A 44 2.23 -31.51 -20.36
CA ARG A 44 3.26 -31.64 -21.40
C ARG A 44 2.95 -30.94 -22.73
N GLY A 45 1.76 -30.37 -22.88
CA GLY A 45 1.30 -29.77 -24.13
C GLY A 45 0.89 -30.78 -25.21
N GLU A 46 0.73 -32.07 -24.88
CA GLU A 46 0.27 -33.11 -25.80
C GLU A 46 -1.24 -33.03 -26.05
N THR A 47 -1.99 -32.42 -25.11
CA THR A 47 -3.42 -32.11 -25.23
C THR A 47 -3.62 -30.64 -24.86
N PRO A 48 -4.28 -29.83 -25.70
CA PRO A 48 -4.52 -28.43 -25.37
C PRO A 48 -5.42 -28.32 -24.14
N ILE A 49 -5.15 -27.30 -23.31
CA ILE A 49 -6.07 -26.89 -22.26
C ILE A 49 -7.16 -26.02 -22.88
N VAL A 50 -8.43 -26.32 -22.62
CA VAL A 50 -9.54 -25.48 -23.11
C VAL A 50 -9.82 -24.32 -22.15
N LEU A 51 -10.56 -23.31 -22.60
CA LEU A 51 -10.75 -22.08 -21.83
C LEU A 51 -11.41 -22.31 -20.46
N ASP A 52 -12.39 -23.22 -20.37
CA ASP A 52 -13.04 -23.56 -19.09
C ASP A 52 -12.07 -24.24 -18.11
N GLU A 53 -11.19 -25.13 -18.60
CA GLU A 53 -10.14 -25.75 -17.78
C GLU A 53 -9.12 -24.70 -17.32
N ALA A 54 -8.71 -23.79 -18.20
CA ALA A 54 -7.82 -22.69 -17.86
C ALA A 54 -8.46 -21.76 -16.81
N ARG A 55 -9.76 -21.47 -16.93
CA ARG A 55 -10.53 -20.69 -15.94
C ARG A 55 -10.55 -21.39 -14.57
N GLU A 56 -10.81 -22.69 -14.53
CA GLU A 56 -10.84 -23.44 -13.26
C GLU A 56 -9.49 -23.43 -12.56
N LEU A 57 -8.40 -23.72 -13.28
CA LEU A 57 -7.05 -23.63 -12.72
C LEU A 57 -6.72 -22.20 -12.26
N CYS A 58 -7.01 -21.18 -13.07
CA CYS A 58 -6.73 -19.79 -12.72
C CYS A 58 -7.50 -19.35 -11.46
N ASN A 59 -8.78 -19.72 -11.35
CA ASN A 59 -9.59 -19.40 -10.17
C ASN A 59 -9.07 -20.08 -8.91
N TYR A 60 -8.71 -21.37 -9.00
CA TYR A 60 -8.20 -22.14 -7.87
C TYR A 60 -6.88 -21.57 -7.36
N PHE A 61 -5.93 -21.32 -8.27
CA PHE A 61 -4.59 -20.81 -7.95
C PHE A 61 -4.52 -19.28 -7.83
N LYS A 62 -5.64 -18.57 -7.97
CA LYS A 62 -5.74 -17.10 -7.98
C LYS A 62 -4.78 -16.44 -8.98
N LEU A 63 -4.65 -17.03 -10.16
CA LEU A 63 -3.82 -16.53 -11.25
C LEU A 63 -4.65 -15.62 -12.17
N SER A 64 -4.04 -14.53 -12.64
CA SER A 64 -4.63 -13.69 -13.70
C SER A 64 -4.40 -14.35 -15.07
N LEU A 65 -5.49 -14.73 -15.74
CA LEU A 65 -5.41 -15.28 -17.09
C LEU A 65 -4.83 -14.26 -18.08
N ASP A 66 -5.15 -12.96 -17.93
CA ASP A 66 -4.59 -11.89 -18.75
C ASP A 66 -3.05 -11.83 -18.65
N ASN A 67 -2.51 -12.04 -17.44
CA ASN A 67 -1.07 -12.10 -17.22
C ASN A 67 -0.45 -13.35 -17.87
N ILE A 68 -1.12 -14.50 -17.79
CA ILE A 68 -0.66 -15.76 -18.40
C ILE A 68 -0.64 -15.65 -19.93
N LEU A 69 -1.65 -15.00 -20.49
CA LEU A 69 -1.79 -14.78 -21.93
C LEU A 69 -0.97 -13.56 -22.42
N ASN A 70 -0.37 -12.80 -21.51
CA ASN A 70 0.35 -11.55 -21.78
C ASN A 70 -0.49 -10.58 -22.65
N VAL A 71 -1.78 -10.43 -22.29
CA VAL A 71 -2.71 -9.62 -23.08
C VAL A 71 -2.32 -8.15 -22.97
N GLN A 72 -1.89 -7.56 -24.09
CA GLN A 72 -1.63 -6.13 -24.19
C GLN A 72 -2.92 -5.36 -24.45
N SER A 73 -3.86 -5.41 -23.52
CA SER A 73 -5.16 -4.71 -23.64
C SER A 73 -5.06 -3.20 -23.41
N GLY A 74 -3.92 -2.71 -22.92
CA GLY A 74 -3.78 -1.35 -22.40
C GLY A 74 -4.53 -1.13 -21.07
N ALA A 75 -5.23 -2.14 -20.54
CA ALA A 75 -5.87 -2.09 -19.24
C ALA A 75 -4.88 -2.44 -18.13
N THR A 76 -5.01 -1.77 -16.98
CA THR A 76 -4.22 -2.07 -15.79
C THR A 76 -5.11 -2.77 -14.76
N LEU A 77 -4.74 -4.00 -14.40
CA LEU A 77 -5.32 -4.71 -13.27
C LEU A 77 -4.74 -4.12 -11.98
N PHE A 78 -5.61 -3.69 -11.07
CA PHE A 78 -5.20 -3.27 -9.73
C PHE A 78 -5.93 -4.11 -8.68
N GLN A 79 -5.22 -4.43 -7.61
CA GLN A 79 -5.81 -5.04 -6.42
C GLN A 79 -6.25 -3.93 -5.47
N ASN A 80 -7.51 -3.96 -5.06
CA ASN A 80 -8.06 -3.01 -4.10
C ASN A 80 -8.19 -3.70 -2.73
N ILE A 81 -7.33 -3.34 -1.78
CA ILE A 81 -7.45 -3.77 -0.38
C ILE A 81 -8.25 -2.69 0.36
N ARG A 82 -9.43 -3.05 0.88
CA ARG A 82 -10.30 -2.12 1.61
C ARG A 82 -10.22 -2.39 3.11
N VAL A 83 -9.72 -1.39 3.83
CA VAL A 83 -9.88 -1.31 5.29
C VAL A 83 -11.38 -1.22 5.60
N ASN A 84 -11.83 -2.03 6.54
CA ASN A 84 -13.22 -2.09 6.98
C ASN A 84 -13.28 -2.26 8.50
N THR A 85 -14.49 -2.23 9.06
CA THR A 85 -14.69 -2.27 10.51
C THR A 85 -14.88 -3.68 11.06
N GLN A 86 -14.69 -4.73 10.25
CA GLN A 86 -14.94 -6.12 10.63
C GLN A 86 -13.63 -6.91 10.59
N ASP A 87 -13.23 -7.38 9.41
CA ASP A 87 -12.17 -8.36 9.24
C ASP A 87 -10.80 -7.73 8.94
N TYR A 88 -10.77 -6.46 8.52
CA TYR A 88 -9.54 -5.76 8.15
C TYR A 88 -9.51 -4.32 8.69
N ASN A 89 -9.29 -4.21 10.01
CA ASN A 89 -9.28 -2.93 10.71
C ASN A 89 -7.99 -2.13 10.48
N TYR A 90 -7.97 -0.88 10.97
CA TYR A 90 -6.84 0.04 10.77
C TYR A 90 -5.53 -0.47 11.39
N GLU A 91 -5.58 -1.13 12.55
CA GLU A 91 -4.38 -1.71 13.17
C GLU A 91 -3.77 -2.82 12.30
N GLN A 92 -4.63 -3.73 11.81
CA GLN A 92 -4.20 -4.80 10.92
C GLN A 92 -3.64 -4.25 9.60
N TYR A 93 -4.24 -3.18 9.08
CA TYR A 93 -3.71 -2.44 7.94
C TYR A 93 -2.30 -1.91 8.19
N LEU A 94 -2.05 -1.23 9.31
CA LEU A 94 -0.70 -0.75 9.65
C LEU A 94 0.29 -1.90 9.82
N LYS A 95 -0.11 -3.00 10.48
CA LYS A 95 0.74 -4.19 10.66
C LYS A 95 1.14 -4.81 9.32
N ASP A 96 0.22 -4.94 8.38
CA ASP A 96 0.52 -5.55 7.09
C ASP A 96 1.33 -4.59 6.20
N LEU A 97 1.07 -3.28 6.26
CA LEU A 97 1.93 -2.29 5.62
C LEU A 97 3.36 -2.36 6.17
N LEU A 98 3.52 -2.52 7.49
CA LEU A 98 4.84 -2.64 8.13
C LEU A 98 5.57 -3.87 7.63
N LYS A 99 4.89 -5.02 7.58
CA LYS A 99 5.46 -6.26 7.01
C LYS A 99 5.89 -6.06 5.55
N GLN A 100 5.10 -5.36 4.74
CA GLN A 100 5.44 -5.09 3.33
C GLN A 100 6.68 -4.21 3.21
N ILE A 101 6.77 -3.11 3.97
CA ILE A 101 7.95 -2.23 3.94
C ILE A 101 9.19 -2.95 4.44
N GLN A 102 9.08 -3.73 5.51
CA GLN A 102 10.18 -4.56 6.01
C GLN A 102 10.61 -5.62 5.00
N PHE A 103 9.66 -6.24 4.29
CA PHE A 103 9.95 -7.19 3.22
C PHE A 103 10.71 -6.53 2.07
N ILE A 104 10.25 -5.36 1.60
CA ILE A 104 10.96 -4.54 0.61
C ILE A 104 12.37 -4.21 1.11
N GLY A 105 12.53 -3.86 2.38
CA GLY A 105 13.81 -3.55 3.01
C GLY A 105 14.86 -4.67 2.91
N ARG A 106 14.46 -5.93 2.76
CA ARG A 106 15.37 -7.10 2.68
C ARG A 106 16.05 -7.26 1.31
N PHE A 107 15.52 -6.67 0.25
CA PHE A 107 16.13 -6.79 -1.07
C PHE A 107 17.43 -5.99 -1.19
N ILE A 108 18.39 -6.50 -1.95
CA ILE A 108 19.66 -5.81 -2.24
C ILE A 108 19.38 -4.58 -3.10
N HIS A 109 18.62 -4.77 -4.19
CA HIS A 109 18.16 -3.70 -5.07
C HIS A 109 16.71 -3.38 -4.74
N LYS A 110 16.46 -2.16 -4.25
CA LYS A 110 15.15 -1.70 -3.80
C LYS A 110 15.08 -0.19 -3.91
N GLU A 111 13.92 0.30 -4.31
CA GLU A 111 13.58 1.72 -4.32
C GLU A 111 12.06 1.85 -4.26
N ILE A 112 11.57 2.84 -3.51
CA ILE A 112 10.17 3.27 -3.55
C ILE A 112 10.09 4.59 -4.32
N ILE A 113 9.33 4.62 -5.41
CA ILE A 113 9.05 5.86 -6.15
C ILE A 113 7.63 6.32 -5.80
N TYR A 114 7.51 7.47 -5.14
CA TYR A 114 6.24 8.02 -4.67
C TYR A 114 5.85 9.25 -5.49
N ARG A 115 4.82 9.12 -6.32
CA ARG A 115 4.15 10.26 -6.99
C ARG A 115 2.78 10.44 -6.34
N THR A 116 2.58 11.58 -5.70
CA THR A 116 1.38 11.76 -4.85
C THR A 116 0.81 13.17 -4.93
N LYS A 117 -0.46 13.30 -4.51
CA LYS A 117 -1.21 14.55 -4.31
C LYS A 117 -1.55 14.81 -2.85
N ASP A 118 -1.13 13.91 -1.96
CA ASP A 118 -1.14 14.07 -0.51
C ASP A 118 0.23 13.66 0.03
N MET A 119 0.61 14.11 1.22
CA MET A 119 1.85 13.71 1.84
C MET A 119 1.93 12.17 1.98
N PRO A 120 3.04 11.51 1.57
CA PRO A 120 3.24 10.08 1.80
C PRO A 120 2.96 9.72 3.25
N LEU A 121 2.24 8.62 3.45
CA LEU A 121 1.67 8.22 4.72
C LEU A 121 2.69 8.31 5.88
N PHE A 122 3.92 7.87 5.65
CA PHE A 122 4.99 7.75 6.64
C PHE A 122 5.41 9.08 7.28
N HIS A 123 5.25 10.21 6.59
CA HIS A 123 5.58 11.51 7.16
C HIS A 123 4.52 12.02 8.15
N ASN A 124 3.32 11.44 8.15
CA ASN A 124 2.28 11.76 9.14
C ASN A 124 2.56 11.17 10.53
N PHE A 125 3.60 10.33 10.65
CA PHE A 125 3.80 9.42 11.77
C PHE A 125 4.99 9.77 12.69
N TYR A 126 5.51 10.99 12.59
CA TYR A 126 6.59 11.45 13.48
C TYR A 126 6.07 11.91 14.85
N PHE A 127 5.05 12.78 14.87
CA PHE A 127 4.60 13.47 16.07
C PHE A 127 3.19 13.00 16.48
N LYS A 128 2.98 12.75 17.78
CA LYS A 128 1.72 12.24 18.34
C LYS A 128 0.49 13.08 17.92
N PRO A 129 0.50 14.42 17.96
CA PRO A 129 -0.69 15.19 17.60
C PRO A 129 -1.13 14.98 16.15
N LEU A 130 -0.18 14.93 15.21
CA LEU A 130 -0.48 14.65 13.81
C LEU A 130 -0.96 13.20 13.60
N ILE A 131 -0.34 12.23 14.28
CA ILE A 131 -0.80 10.82 14.27
C ILE A 131 -2.25 10.73 14.72
N ALA A 132 -2.57 11.33 15.87
CA ALA A 132 -3.91 11.32 16.44
C ALA A 132 -4.92 11.94 15.47
N PHE A 133 -4.60 13.12 14.91
CA PHE A 133 -5.48 13.81 13.98
C PHE A 133 -5.72 12.99 12.71
N ARG A 134 -4.66 12.48 12.08
CA ARG A 134 -4.80 11.67 10.86
C ARG A 134 -5.53 10.37 11.11
N TYR A 135 -5.30 9.72 12.25
CA TYR A 135 -6.06 8.55 12.66
C TYR A 135 -7.55 8.88 12.79
N PHE A 136 -7.89 9.94 13.52
CA PHE A 136 -9.27 10.39 13.68
C PHE A 136 -9.93 10.74 12.33
N PHE A 137 -9.22 11.47 11.47
CA PHE A 137 -9.68 11.80 10.11
C PHE A 137 -10.03 10.54 9.32
N TRP A 138 -9.15 9.55 9.31
CA TRP A 138 -9.37 8.28 8.61
C TRP A 138 -10.55 7.49 9.19
N MET A 139 -10.60 7.34 10.52
CA MET A 139 -11.66 6.59 11.18
C MET A 139 -13.04 7.25 11.00
N ASN A 140 -13.09 8.58 11.01
CA ASN A 140 -14.33 9.36 10.88
C ASN A 140 -14.76 9.54 9.42
N THR A 141 -13.94 10.19 8.57
CA THR A 141 -14.36 10.58 7.21
C THR A 141 -14.21 9.44 6.20
N ILE A 142 -13.10 8.69 6.25
CA ILE A 142 -12.80 7.69 5.21
C ILE A 142 -13.50 6.36 5.50
N LEU A 143 -13.33 5.84 6.72
CA LEU A 143 -13.87 4.54 7.12
C LEU A 143 -15.28 4.64 7.70
N GLN A 144 -15.71 5.82 8.14
CA GLN A 144 -17.00 6.05 8.79
C GLN A 144 -17.26 5.05 9.93
N HIS A 145 -16.22 4.80 10.73
CA HIS A 145 -16.27 3.86 11.84
C HIS A 145 -17.34 4.31 12.85
N PRO A 146 -18.25 3.41 13.28
CA PRO A 146 -19.37 3.77 14.15
C PRO A 146 -18.96 4.59 15.39
N ASP A 147 -17.88 4.19 16.05
CA ASP A 147 -17.35 4.84 17.26
C ASP A 147 -16.81 6.27 17.04
N PHE A 148 -16.60 6.68 15.79
CA PHE A 148 -16.00 7.98 15.44
C PHE A 148 -17.00 8.96 14.81
N ARG A 149 -18.16 8.50 14.30
CA ARG A 149 -19.11 9.37 13.56
C ARG A 149 -19.66 10.54 14.35
N LYS A 150 -19.82 10.37 15.67
CA LYS A 150 -20.38 11.38 16.58
C LYS A 150 -19.37 11.82 17.64
N ARG A 151 -18.12 11.41 17.49
CA ARG A 151 -17.06 11.71 18.44
C ARG A 151 -16.41 13.02 18.03
N GLU A 152 -16.01 13.83 19.00
CA GLU A 152 -15.12 14.97 18.80
C GLU A 152 -13.65 14.49 18.85
N PHE A 153 -12.77 15.15 18.10
CA PHE A 153 -11.36 14.90 18.15
C PHE A 153 -10.81 15.23 19.53
N THR A 154 -10.09 14.26 20.11
CA THR A 154 -9.25 14.44 21.29
C THR A 154 -7.91 13.74 21.07
N MET A 155 -6.86 14.18 21.76
CA MET A 155 -5.53 13.58 21.65
C MET A 155 -5.49 12.08 22.02
N ASP A 156 -6.43 11.63 22.85
CA ASP A 156 -6.56 10.25 23.33
C ASP A 156 -7.49 9.41 22.44
N CYS A 157 -7.84 9.90 21.25
CA CYS A 157 -8.59 9.11 20.27
C CYS A 157 -7.77 7.95 19.68
N VAL A 158 -6.44 8.03 19.75
CA VAL A 158 -5.51 7.04 19.21
C VAL A 158 -4.85 6.25 20.34
N SER A 159 -4.73 4.93 20.16
CA SER A 159 -4.13 4.06 21.17
C SER A 159 -2.58 4.11 21.13
N PRO A 160 -1.90 3.79 22.24
CA PRO A 160 -0.43 3.65 22.26
C PRO A 160 0.11 2.66 21.22
N GLU A 161 -0.62 1.58 20.95
CA GLU A 161 -0.24 0.55 19.97
C GLU A 161 -0.25 1.13 18.55
N ILE A 162 -1.26 1.92 18.18
CA ILE A 162 -1.31 2.60 16.88
C ILE A 162 -0.16 3.60 16.75
N ILE A 163 0.13 4.37 17.81
CA ILE A 163 1.27 5.30 17.82
C ILE A 163 2.59 4.55 17.59
N SER A 164 2.81 3.43 18.30
CA SER A 164 4.02 2.61 18.14
C SER A 164 4.14 2.08 16.72
N LEU A 165 3.08 1.49 16.17
CA LEU A 165 3.05 0.98 14.80
C LEU A 165 3.32 2.07 13.76
N SER A 166 2.73 3.25 13.93
CA SER A 166 2.98 4.42 13.09
C SER A 166 4.47 4.80 13.09
N GLN A 167 5.10 4.89 14.25
CA GLN A 167 6.51 5.25 14.33
C GLN A 167 7.44 4.14 13.80
N GLU A 168 7.10 2.86 14.03
CA GLU A 168 7.81 1.72 13.44
C GLU A 168 7.73 1.73 11.90
N LEU A 169 6.58 2.10 11.34
CA LEU A 169 6.39 2.29 9.91
C LEU A 169 7.31 3.37 9.35
N SER A 170 7.39 4.54 10.00
CA SER A 170 8.32 5.60 9.59
C SER A 170 9.77 5.14 9.67
N ARG A 171 10.17 4.45 10.73
CA ARG A 171 11.53 3.88 10.86
C ARG A 171 11.84 2.86 9.76
N ALA A 172 10.89 1.98 9.44
CA ALA A 172 11.06 1.01 8.37
C ALA A 172 11.19 1.71 7.01
N TYR A 173 10.33 2.69 6.72
CA TYR A 173 10.37 3.48 5.48
C TYR A 173 11.67 4.27 5.34
N ASN A 174 12.17 4.85 6.43
CA ASN A 174 13.42 5.62 6.45
C ASN A 174 14.64 4.77 6.06
N ASN A 175 14.57 3.44 6.14
CA ASN A 175 15.65 2.53 5.75
C ASN A 175 15.57 2.04 4.29
N VAL A 176 14.50 2.36 3.57
CA VAL A 176 14.33 1.99 2.16
C VAL A 176 14.62 3.22 1.29
N PRO A 177 15.51 3.15 0.28
CA PRO A 177 15.71 4.27 -0.64
C PRO A 177 14.40 4.71 -1.29
N SER A 178 14.15 6.01 -1.37
CA SER A 178 12.98 6.53 -2.06
C SER A 178 13.25 7.77 -2.89
N THR A 179 12.48 7.87 -3.97
CA THR A 179 12.32 9.07 -4.77
C THR A 179 10.89 9.57 -4.60
N GLU A 180 10.72 10.78 -4.07
CA GLU A 180 9.41 11.39 -3.87
C GLU A 180 9.20 12.59 -4.78
N ILE A 181 8.03 12.64 -5.41
CA ILE A 181 7.65 13.67 -6.36
C ILE A 181 6.37 14.33 -5.86
N TRP A 182 6.52 15.51 -5.27
CA TRP A 182 5.45 16.25 -4.61
C TRP A 182 5.01 17.45 -5.42
N ASN A 183 3.83 17.97 -5.11
CA ASN A 183 3.33 19.26 -5.58
C ASN A 183 2.76 20.06 -4.40
N THR A 184 2.28 21.28 -4.66
CA THR A 184 1.70 22.14 -3.62
C THR A 184 0.47 21.52 -2.95
N GLU A 185 -0.29 20.69 -3.67
CA GLU A 185 -1.48 20.03 -3.14
C GLU A 185 -1.17 19.07 -2.00
N CYS A 186 0.04 18.47 -1.96
CA CYS A 186 0.45 17.64 -0.81
C CYS A 186 0.40 18.41 0.52
N VAL A 187 0.76 19.69 0.50
CA VAL A 187 0.74 20.57 1.68
C VAL A 187 -0.68 21.11 1.91
N ASN A 188 -1.32 21.61 0.85
CA ASN A 188 -2.68 22.17 0.94
C ASN A 188 -3.69 21.13 1.44
N ALA A 189 -3.58 19.88 1.01
CA ALA A 189 -4.47 18.81 1.44
C ALA A 189 -4.39 18.57 2.96
N ALA A 190 -3.18 18.59 3.54
CA ALA A 190 -2.99 18.45 4.98
C ALA A 190 -3.62 19.61 5.75
N ILE A 191 -3.38 20.85 5.31
CA ILE A 191 -3.93 22.06 5.94
C ILE A 191 -5.46 22.08 5.83
N SER A 192 -5.99 21.81 4.63
CA SER A 192 -7.42 21.84 4.34
C SER A 192 -8.19 20.80 5.16
N GLN A 193 -7.59 19.63 5.44
CA GLN A 193 -8.21 18.64 6.33
C GLN A 193 -8.35 19.16 7.76
N ILE A 194 -7.31 19.83 8.30
CA ILE A 194 -7.37 20.42 9.65
C ILE A 194 -8.39 21.55 9.69
N GLU A 195 -8.37 22.43 8.68
CA GLU A 195 -9.33 23.55 8.56
C GLU A 195 -10.77 23.05 8.49
N PHE A 196 -11.04 22.06 7.64
CA PHE A 196 -12.36 21.46 7.53
C PHE A 196 -12.86 20.90 8.87
N TYR A 197 -12.00 20.21 9.62
CA TYR A 197 -12.37 19.64 10.92
C TYR A 197 -12.58 20.72 11.99
N LYS A 198 -11.76 21.76 11.98
CA LYS A 198 -11.92 22.93 12.83
C LYS A 198 -13.26 23.63 12.54
N ASP A 199 -13.52 23.97 11.29
CA ASP A 199 -14.67 24.77 10.88
C ASP A 199 -15.99 23.99 10.98
N SER A 200 -15.93 22.65 10.85
CA SER A 200 -17.07 21.76 11.08
C SER A 200 -17.34 21.45 12.56
N GLY A 201 -16.55 21.99 13.49
CA GLY A 201 -16.73 21.81 14.92
C GLY A 201 -16.35 20.43 15.44
N TYR A 202 -15.45 19.69 14.76
CA TYR A 202 -15.01 18.38 15.23
C TYR A 202 -13.98 18.46 16.36
N PHE A 203 -13.30 19.59 16.56
CA PHE A 203 -12.34 19.74 17.66
C PHE A 203 -13.03 20.14 18.96
N SER A 204 -12.73 19.44 20.06
CA SER A 204 -13.24 19.79 21.39
C SER A 204 -12.50 20.96 22.05
N SER A 205 -11.32 21.33 21.54
CA SER A 205 -10.44 22.33 22.18
C SER A 205 -9.62 23.14 21.17
N VAL A 206 -9.50 24.45 21.43
CA VAL A 206 -8.57 25.34 20.71
C VAL A 206 -7.11 24.94 20.93
N ALA A 207 -6.79 24.38 22.09
CA ALA A 207 -5.44 23.88 22.36
C ALA A 207 -5.10 22.67 21.47
N ASP A 208 -6.05 21.76 21.26
CA ASP A 208 -5.86 20.61 20.37
C ASP A 208 -5.65 21.05 18.92
N ILE A 209 -6.44 22.03 18.45
CA ILE A 209 -6.26 22.62 17.11
C ILE A 209 -4.82 23.14 16.96
N LYS A 210 -4.36 23.92 17.93
CA LYS A 210 -3.02 24.51 17.93
C LYS A 210 -1.93 23.42 17.89
N MET A 211 -2.04 22.40 18.75
CA MET A 211 -1.08 21.29 18.78
C MET A 211 -1.02 20.53 17.46
N VAL A 212 -2.15 20.34 16.78
CA VAL A 212 -2.19 19.68 15.46
C VAL A 212 -1.48 20.52 14.40
N TYR A 213 -1.75 21.84 14.33
CA TYR A 213 -1.04 22.72 13.40
C TYR A 213 0.47 22.78 13.67
N GLU A 214 0.88 22.93 14.93
CA GLU A 214 2.30 22.93 15.33
C GLU A 214 2.98 21.62 14.89
N SER A 215 2.34 20.47 15.13
CA SER A 215 2.91 19.17 14.71
C SER A 215 2.97 18.97 13.19
N LEU A 216 2.10 19.64 12.42
CA LEU A 216 2.16 19.63 10.97
C LEU A 216 3.33 20.50 10.48
N GLU A 217 3.51 21.68 11.07
CA GLU A 217 4.66 22.54 10.80
C GLU A 217 5.98 21.84 11.14
N GLU A 218 6.08 21.22 12.31
CA GLU A 218 7.24 20.42 12.72
C GLU A 218 7.53 19.28 11.74
N THR A 219 6.49 18.62 11.23
CA THR A 219 6.62 17.59 10.17
C THR A 219 7.25 18.15 8.91
N PHE A 220 6.83 19.32 8.43
CA PHE A 220 7.40 19.91 7.23
C PHE A 220 8.80 20.46 7.43
N ILE A 221 9.11 21.02 8.60
CA ILE A 221 10.48 21.42 8.95
C ILE A 221 11.39 20.19 8.98
N HIS A 222 10.94 19.09 9.58
CA HIS A 222 11.68 17.84 9.61
C HIS A 222 11.90 17.26 8.21
N LEU A 223 10.86 17.25 7.37
CA LEU A 223 10.98 16.80 5.98
C LEU A 223 11.98 17.66 5.20
N LYS A 224 11.93 18.99 5.36
CA LYS A 224 12.91 19.90 4.76
C LYS A 224 14.33 19.49 5.14
N ASN A 225 14.58 19.19 6.42
CA ASN A 225 15.89 18.72 6.87
C ASN A 225 16.27 17.40 6.19
N GLN A 226 15.36 16.41 6.11
CA GLN A 226 15.64 15.16 5.39
C GLN A 226 16.04 15.39 3.93
N VAL A 227 15.37 16.33 3.25
CA VAL A 227 15.69 16.70 1.87
C VAL A 227 17.06 17.38 1.78
N GLU A 228 17.38 18.31 2.66
CA GLU A 228 18.67 19.01 2.68
C GLU A 228 19.85 18.06 2.91
N TYR A 229 19.69 17.06 3.78
CA TYR A 229 20.69 16.02 4.03
C TYR A 229 20.68 14.89 2.98
N GLY A 230 19.65 14.80 2.12
CA GLY A 230 19.49 13.73 1.13
C GLY A 230 19.26 12.34 1.75
N GLY A 231 18.79 12.29 3.00
CA GLY A 231 18.61 11.05 3.76
C GLY A 231 17.41 11.12 4.70
N LYS A 232 16.69 10.01 4.83
CA LYS A 232 15.56 9.89 5.75
C LYS A 232 15.99 9.42 7.13
N PHE A 233 15.40 10.02 8.16
CA PHE A 233 15.66 9.75 9.58
C PHE A 233 14.50 10.18 10.48
N MET A 234 14.43 9.66 11.70
CA MET A 234 13.48 10.11 12.71
C MET A 234 13.95 11.43 13.36
N PRO A 235 13.05 12.29 13.87
CA PRO A 235 13.42 13.59 14.44
C PRO A 235 14.51 13.56 15.53
N GLU A 236 14.56 12.48 16.31
CA GLU A 236 15.53 12.27 17.39
C GLU A 236 16.91 11.79 16.94
N GLU A 237 17.07 11.43 15.66
CA GLU A 237 18.30 10.82 15.14
C GLU A 237 19.27 11.86 14.58
N ASN A 238 20.57 11.59 14.71
CA ASN A 238 21.60 12.43 14.09
C ASN A 238 21.60 12.24 12.56
N PRO A 239 21.31 13.27 11.75
CA PRO A 239 21.28 13.18 10.29
C PRO A 239 22.64 12.87 9.67
N GLU A 240 23.75 13.29 10.28
CA GLU A 240 25.11 13.09 9.72
C GLU A 240 25.53 11.62 9.68
N MET A 241 24.89 10.78 10.49
CA MET A 241 25.15 9.33 10.55
C MET A 241 24.33 8.55 9.53
N LYS A 242 23.48 9.22 8.75
CA LYS A 242 22.51 8.58 7.86
C LYS A 242 23.05 8.49 6.44
N LYS A 243 22.70 7.41 5.77
CA LYS A 243 23.07 7.19 4.37
C LYS A 243 22.15 8.02 3.48
N ASN A 244 22.71 8.56 2.40
CA ASN A 244 21.91 9.18 1.36
C ASN A 244 20.99 8.11 0.75
N ASN A 245 19.69 8.32 0.92
CA ASN A 245 18.67 7.39 0.46
C ASN A 245 17.36 8.11 0.10
N PHE A 246 17.41 9.43 -0.05
CA PHE A 246 16.24 10.24 -0.31
C PHE A 246 16.48 11.20 -1.46
N THR A 247 15.67 11.07 -2.50
CA THR A 247 15.61 12.02 -3.60
C THR A 247 14.25 12.69 -3.58
N PHE A 248 14.22 14.01 -3.64
CA PHE A 248 12.98 14.79 -3.61
C PHE A 248 12.86 15.70 -4.82
N PHE A 249 11.71 15.66 -5.48
CA PHE A 249 11.38 16.52 -6.60
C PHE A 249 10.10 17.30 -6.34
N TYR A 250 10.13 18.58 -6.69
CA TYR A 250 8.94 19.41 -6.74
C TYR A 250 8.40 19.49 -8.17
N ASN A 251 7.21 18.95 -8.37
CA ASN A 251 6.48 19.00 -9.62
C ASN A 251 5.50 20.17 -9.65
N ARG A 252 5.80 21.15 -10.52
CA ARG A 252 4.93 22.32 -10.78
C ARG A 252 3.80 22.04 -11.78
N VAL A 253 3.91 20.96 -12.56
CA VAL A 253 2.97 20.64 -13.62
C VAL A 253 2.13 19.45 -13.16
N VAL A 254 0.98 19.75 -12.56
CA VAL A 254 0.05 18.72 -12.08
C VAL A 254 -1.05 18.54 -13.12
N LEU A 255 -1.06 17.38 -13.78
CA LEU A 255 -2.25 16.89 -14.48
C LEU A 255 -3.21 16.32 -13.44
N GLY A 256 -4.46 16.79 -13.45
CA GLY A 256 -5.52 16.18 -12.65
C GLY A 256 -5.81 14.78 -13.17
N ASP A 257 -5.46 13.74 -12.42
CA ASP A 257 -6.02 12.39 -12.63
C ASP A 257 -7.54 12.45 -12.36
N ASN A 258 -8.29 12.83 -13.38
CA ASN A 258 -9.73 12.86 -13.34
C ASN A 258 -10.24 11.42 -13.42
N THR A 259 -11.06 11.03 -12.47
CA THR A 259 -11.78 9.75 -12.53
C THR A 259 -13.17 10.02 -13.09
N ILE A 260 -13.47 9.47 -14.26
CA ILE A 260 -14.82 9.50 -14.83
C ILE A 260 -15.44 8.13 -14.56
N LEU A 261 -16.45 8.11 -13.69
CA LEU A 261 -17.27 6.93 -13.47
C LEU A 261 -18.53 7.05 -14.33
N PHE A 262 -18.72 6.14 -15.28
CA PHE A 262 -19.98 5.96 -15.98
C PHE A 262 -20.76 4.87 -15.24
N VAL A 263 -21.95 5.19 -14.75
CA VAL A 263 -22.82 4.27 -13.99
C VAL A 263 -24.00 3.87 -14.86
#